data_AF-A0A7T0HZK7-F1
#
_entry.id   AF-A0A7T0HZK7-F1
#
_cell.length_a   1.000
_cell.length_b   1.000
_cell.length_c   1.000
_cell.angle_alpha   90.00
_cell.angle_beta   90.00
_cell.angle_gamma   90.00
#
_symmetry.space_group_name_H-M   'P 1'
#
loop_
_entity.id
_entity.type
_entity.pdbx_description
1 polymer ?
#
loop_
_entity_poly.entity_id
_entity_poly.type
_entity_poly.pdbx_seq_one_letter_code
_entity_poly.pdbx_strand_id
1 'polypeptide(L)'
;MMLTSECKTVMRWGGIALVTFVYYLWLFLAIFPLDDKGDMPLGKVVTIEYHEAVIENIYKATDNVLEVALIGFPVCVALILIIFKKVR
;
A
#
# COMPACT_ATOMS: atom_id res chain seq x y z
N MET A 1 19.28 31.79 -6.83
CA MET A 1 18.32 31.18 -7.80
C MET A 1 16.92 31.34 -7.24
N MET A 2 16.15 32.30 -7.78
CA MET A 2 14.72 32.43 -7.47
C MET A 2 14.00 31.36 -8.30
N LEU A 3 13.60 30.26 -7.67
CA LEU A 3 12.72 29.29 -8.30
C LEU A 3 11.41 30.02 -8.60
N THR A 4 11.09 30.16 -9.88
CA THR A 4 9.79 30.66 -10.36
C THR A 4 8.66 29.96 -9.59
N SER A 5 7.58 30.68 -9.27
CA SER A 5 6.42 30.18 -8.52
C SER A 5 5.88 28.86 -9.08
N GLU A 6 6.01 28.70 -10.40
CA GLU A 6 5.70 27.51 -11.17
C GLU A 6 6.51 26.29 -10.68
N CYS A 7 7.83 26.43 -10.54
CA CYS A 7 8.72 25.33 -10.15
C CYS A 7 8.55 24.94 -8.68
N LYS A 8 8.24 25.91 -7.79
CA LYS A 8 7.82 25.63 -6.41
C LYS A 8 6.55 24.79 -6.36
N THR A 9 5.62 25.06 -7.27
CA THR A 9 4.34 24.35 -7.35
C THR A 9 4.55 22.94 -7.89
N VAL A 10 5.32 22.77 -8.97
CA VAL A 10 5.67 21.45 -9.53
C VAL A 10 6.38 20.58 -8.50
N MET A 11 7.32 21.11 -7.70
CA MET A 11 7.97 20.36 -6.62
C MET A 11 6.99 19.87 -5.54
N ARG A 12 5.97 20.67 -5.19
CA ARG A 12 4.94 20.27 -4.22
C ARG A 12 4.08 19.13 -4.76
N TRP A 13 3.55 19.31 -5.97
CA TRP A 13 2.68 18.32 -6.60
C TRP A 13 3.43 17.03 -6.95
N GLY A 14 4.66 17.14 -7.43
CA GLY A 14 5.53 15.99 -7.71
C GLY A 14 5.88 15.20 -6.45
N GLY A 15 6.16 15.89 -5.33
CA GLY A 15 6.40 15.23 -4.04
C GLY A 15 5.15 14.50 -3.52
N ILE A 16 3.98 15.11 -3.61
CA ILE A 16 2.71 14.48 -3.21
C ILE A 16 2.42 13.26 -4.11
N ALA A 17 2.61 13.39 -5.43
CA ALA A 17 2.40 12.31 -6.38
C ALA A 17 3.34 11.13 -6.12
N LEU A 18 4.62 11.40 -5.83
CA LEU A 18 5.61 10.37 -5.53
C LEU A 18 5.29 9.64 -4.21
N VAL A 19 4.94 10.37 -3.15
CA VAL A 19 4.55 9.77 -1.86
C VAL A 19 3.31 8.88 -2.04
N THR A 20 2.33 9.36 -2.80
CA THR A 20 1.11 8.61 -3.12
C THR A 20 1.44 7.34 -3.91
N PHE A 21 2.32 7.44 -4.90
CA PHE A 21 2.74 6.30 -5.72
C PHE A 21 3.46 5.23 -4.88
N VAL A 22 4.37 5.64 -3.99
CA VAL A 22 5.07 4.72 -3.08
C VAL A 22 4.08 4.04 -2.12
N TYR A 23 3.09 4.77 -1.60
CA TYR A 23 2.05 4.20 -0.74
C TYR A 23 1.23 3.13 -1.47
N TYR A 24 0.77 3.41 -2.69
CA TYR A 24 0.03 2.42 -3.48
C TYR A 24 0.88 1.22 -3.88
N LEU A 25 2.16 1.41 -4.21
CA LEU A 25 3.08 0.29 -4.46
C LEU A 25 3.25 -0.61 -3.22
N TRP A 26 3.33 -0.01 -2.04
CA TRP A 26 3.46 -0.76 -0.79
C TRP A 26 2.20 -1.57 -0.48
N LEU A 27 1.02 -0.96 -0.64
CA LEU A 27 -0.26 -1.68 -0.52
C LEU A 27 -0.37 -2.81 -1.54
N PHE A 28 0.06 -2.57 -2.78
CA PHE A 28 0.06 -3.59 -3.84
C PHE A 28 0.94 -4.79 -3.47
N LEU A 29 2.16 -4.55 -2.97
CA LEU A 29 3.06 -5.60 -2.48
C LEU A 29 2.48 -6.38 -1.30
N ALA A 30 1.71 -5.74 -0.42
CA ALA A 30 1.07 -6.40 0.71
C ALA A 30 -0.04 -7.39 0.31
N ILE A 31 -0.63 -7.20 -0.89
CA ILE A 31 -1.71 -8.05 -1.45
C ILE A 31 -1.14 -9.28 -2.19
N PHE A 32 0.03 -9.16 -2.83
CA PHE A 32 0.66 -10.24 -3.60
C PHE A 32 0.94 -11.58 -2.87
N PRO A 33 1.23 -11.64 -1.55
CA PRO A 33 1.42 -12.93 -0.88
C PRO A 33 0.17 -13.84 -0.84
N LEU A 34 -0.99 -13.38 -1.34
CA LEU A 34 -2.20 -14.19 -1.48
C LEU A 34 -2.14 -15.26 -2.59
N ASP A 35 -1.18 -15.19 -3.51
CA ASP A 35 -1.11 -16.12 -4.65
C ASP A 35 -0.40 -17.44 -4.32
N ASP A 36 0.22 -17.55 -3.14
CA ASP A 36 1.12 -18.66 -2.80
C ASP A 36 0.43 -19.70 -1.89
N LYS A 37 -0.46 -20.51 -2.49
CA LYS A 37 -0.93 -21.86 -2.08
C LYS A 37 -2.17 -22.17 -2.95
N GLY A 38 -2.08 -22.97 -4.00
CA GLY A 38 -1.66 -24.38 -3.99
C GLY A 38 -2.89 -25.19 -4.38
N ASP A 39 -2.94 -25.66 -5.62
CA ASP A 39 -3.97 -26.54 -6.19
C ASP A 39 -5.41 -26.21 -5.80
N MET A 40 -6.02 -25.22 -6.48
CA MET A 40 -7.49 -25.13 -6.52
C MET A 40 -8.01 -26.45 -7.11
N PRO A 41 -8.71 -27.31 -6.33
CA PRO A 41 -9.23 -28.54 -6.88
C PRO A 41 -10.43 -28.18 -7.75
N LEU A 42 -10.18 -27.95 -9.04
CA LEU A 42 -11.19 -27.86 -10.08
C LEU A 42 -11.96 -29.20 -10.09
N GLY A 43 -13.00 -29.32 -9.26
CA GLY A 43 -13.97 -30.41 -9.29
C GLY A 43 -14.02 -31.39 -8.13
N LYS A 44 -13.44 -31.14 -6.95
CA LYS A 44 -13.67 -31.98 -5.75
C LYS A 44 -14.40 -31.24 -4.63
N VAL A 45 -15.22 -32.02 -3.91
CA VAL A 45 -16.10 -31.63 -2.80
C VAL A 45 -15.39 -30.65 -1.86
N VAL A 46 -15.93 -29.45 -1.75
CA VAL A 46 -15.44 -28.39 -0.87
C VAL A 46 -15.55 -28.90 0.57
N THR A 47 -14.41 -29.21 1.17
CA THR A 47 -14.29 -29.66 2.56
C THR A 47 -14.21 -28.46 3.50
N ILE A 48 -14.68 -28.61 4.74
CA ILE A 48 -14.68 -27.52 5.75
C ILE A 48 -13.26 -26.97 5.98
N GLU A 49 -12.25 -27.85 5.92
CA GLU A 49 -10.83 -27.47 6.02
C GLU A 49 -10.38 -26.49 4.92
N TYR A 50 -10.96 -26.58 3.71
CA TYR A 50 -10.66 -25.62 2.64
C TYR A 50 -11.26 -24.24 2.92
N HIS A 51 -12.48 -24.20 3.48
CA HIS A 51 -13.07 -22.92 3.90
C HIS A 51 -12.27 -22.28 5.02
N GLU A 52 -11.79 -23.07 5.98
CA GLU A 52 -10.95 -22.58 7.07
C GLU A 52 -9.60 -22.04 6.57
N ALA A 53 -8.93 -22.77 5.66
CA ALA A 53 -7.69 -22.31 5.03
C ALA A 53 -7.86 -21.04 4.21
N VAL A 54 -8.97 -20.90 3.47
CA VAL A 54 -9.29 -19.67 2.72
C VAL A 54 -9.53 -18.50 3.67
N ILE A 55 -10.28 -18.72 4.74
CA ILE A 55 -10.55 -17.69 5.75
C ILE A 55 -9.25 -17.25 6.43
N GLU A 56 -8.39 -18.19 6.84
CA GLU A 56 -7.10 -17.89 7.45
C GLU A 56 -6.21 -17.07 6.52
N ASN A 57 -6.16 -17.40 5.23
CA ASN A 57 -5.40 -16.65 4.24
C ASN A 57 -5.94 -15.22 4.05
N ILE A 58 -7.27 -15.05 4.02
CA ILE A 58 -7.91 -13.73 3.95
C ILE A 58 -7.58 -12.90 5.19
N TYR A 59 -7.67 -13.48 6.38
CA TYR A 59 -7.31 -12.79 7.62
C TYR A 59 -5.84 -12.38 7.62
N LYS A 60 -4.94 -13.27 7.20
CA LYS A 60 -3.50 -12.99 7.16
C LYS A 60 -3.15 -11.89 6.17
N ALA A 61 -3.78 -11.86 5.00
CA ALA A 61 -3.59 -10.75 4.07
C ALA A 61 -4.22 -9.45 4.56
N THR A 62 -5.37 -9.52 5.22
CA THR A 62 -6.02 -8.35 5.81
C THR A 62 -5.13 -7.75 6.91
N ASP A 63 -4.55 -8.58 7.77
CA ASP A 63 -3.67 -8.16 8.86
C ASP A 63 -2.38 -7.53 8.30
N ASN A 64 -1.78 -8.14 7.28
CA ASN A 64 -0.59 -7.59 6.60
C ASN A 64 -0.89 -6.24 5.93
N VAL A 65 -2.04 -6.11 5.25
CA VAL A 65 -2.48 -4.84 4.66
C VAL A 65 -2.74 -3.79 5.74
N LEU A 66 -3.33 -4.17 6.88
CA LEU A 66 -3.57 -3.29 8.02
C LEU A 66 -2.27 -2.79 8.62
N GLU A 67 -1.30 -3.67 8.86
CA GLU A 67 0.01 -3.30 9.41
C GLU A 67 0.74 -2.33 8.48
N VAL A 68 0.78 -2.65 7.18
CA VAL A 68 1.37 -1.78 6.16
C VAL A 68 0.65 -0.44 6.06
N ALA A 69 -0.69 -0.41 6.14
CA ALA A 69 -1.46 0.83 6.10
C ALA A 69 -1.22 1.69 7.35
N LEU A 70 -1.17 1.06 8.54
CA LEU A 70 -0.95 1.75 9.82
C LEU A 70 0.43 2.39 9.91
N ILE A 71 1.45 1.78 9.30
CA ILE A 71 2.81 2.35 9.25
C ILE A 71 2.96 3.30 8.05
N GLY A 72 2.40 2.95 6.89
CA GLY A 72 2.50 3.71 5.66
C GLY A 72 1.81 5.08 5.75
N PHE A 73 0.66 5.16 6.41
CA PHE A 73 -0.10 6.40 6.58
C PHE A 73 0.69 7.50 7.31
N PRO A 74 1.21 7.30 8.54
CA PRO A 74 1.96 8.35 9.25
C PRO A 74 3.25 8.73 8.52
N VAL A 75 3.92 7.79 7.86
CA VAL A 75 5.11 8.07 7.05
C VAL A 75 4.76 9.00 5.88
N CYS A 76 3.67 8.71 5.16
CA CYS A 76 3.21 9.54 4.05
C CYS A 76 2.80 10.94 4.52
N VAL A 77 2.05 11.03 5.63
CA VAL A 77 1.65 12.31 6.24
C VAL A 77 2.89 13.13 6.63
N ALA A 78 3.88 12.52 7.27
CA ALA A 78 5.12 13.20 7.65
C ALA A 78 5.88 13.72 6.42
N LEU A 79 6.00 12.93 5.36
CA LEU A 79 6.65 13.35 4.11
C LEU A 79 5.93 14.51 3.44
N ILE A 80 4.59 14.47 3.37
CA ILE A 80 3.78 15.57 2.83
C ILE A 80 3.99 16.85 3.65
N LEU A 81 3.97 16.76 4.99
CA LEU A 81 4.22 17.91 5.87
C LEU A 81 5.63 18.49 5.68
N ILE A 82 6.65 17.64 5.49
CA ILE A 82 8.02 18.08 5.19
C ILE A 82 8.07 18.82 3.84
N ILE A 83 7.38 18.32 2.81
CA ILE A 83 7.27 19.00 1.51
C ILE A 83 6.62 20.38 1.67
N PHE A 84 5.53 20.48 2.41
CA PHE A 84 4.88 21.77 2.67
C PHE A 84 5.76 22.74 3.47
N LYS A 85 6.47 22.25 4.50
CA LYS A 85 7.39 23.04 5.32
C LYS A 85 8.60 23.53 4.52
N LYS A 86 9.21 22.67 3.70
CA LYS A 86 10.43 22.98 2.94
C LYS A 86 10.17 23.87 1.72
N VAL A 87 8.92 23.94 1.27
CA VAL A 87 8.50 24.80 0.15
C VAL A 87 7.89 26.13 0.62
N ARG A 88 7.94 26.45 1.93
CA ARG A 88 7.78 27.85 2.39
C ARG A 88 8.97 28.70 1.93
#